data_AF-A0A849EZS9-F1
#
_entry.id   AF-A0A849EZS9-F1
#
_cell.length_a   1.000
_cell.length_b   1.000
_cell.length_c   1.000
_cell.angle_alpha   90.00
_cell.angle_beta   90.00
_cell.angle_gamma   90.00
#
_symmetry.space_group_name_H-M   'P 1'
#
loop_
_entity.id
_entity.type
_entity.pdbx_description
1 polymer ?
#
loop_
_entity_poly.entity_id
_entity_poly.type
_entity_poly.pdbx_seq_one_letter_code
_entity_poly.pdbx_strand_id
1 'polypeptide(L)'
;MDDFLHNLRSGKLKSERPNRPYGDPQYKGGPRRNVNDRRKGHHDNKESTERLNALKEVVETFVESQNRMADAYHKRIRVEERKARALEIIAESIYKTINPEADNIEALFDVEARATLKAQIPPPSPASETDKTFTPEAVIAETQSEDWMADEASNATSSRKLTELDRQTLQTVIGQMRDKGNSWENIARHITAQGYPTISGKGTWRGVMAKNLYEKMAEK
;
A
#
# COMPACT_ATOMS: atom_id res chain seq x y z
N MET A 1 -20.33 -25.21 -33.25
CA MET A 1 -19.56 -25.42 -31.99
C MET A 1 -20.44 -25.18 -30.76
N ASP A 2 -21.78 -25.13 -30.91
CA ASP A 2 -22.72 -24.71 -29.87
C ASP A 2 -23.36 -25.87 -29.07
N ASP A 3 -23.35 -27.09 -29.61
CA ASP A 3 -23.90 -28.27 -28.92
C ASP A 3 -23.09 -28.66 -27.67
N PHE A 4 -21.80 -28.33 -27.64
CA PHE A 4 -20.94 -28.59 -26.48
C PHE A 4 -21.31 -27.71 -25.29
N LEU A 5 -21.66 -26.45 -25.54
CA LEU A 5 -22.07 -25.50 -24.49
C LEU A 5 -23.47 -25.82 -23.96
N HIS A 6 -24.38 -26.28 -24.82
CA HIS A 6 -25.72 -26.71 -24.38
C HIS A 6 -25.68 -27.95 -23.48
N ASN A 7 -24.76 -28.89 -23.72
CA ASN A 7 -24.58 -30.06 -22.86
C ASN A 7 -23.94 -29.75 -21.50
N LEU A 8 -23.07 -28.73 -21.41
CA LEU A 8 -22.56 -28.24 -20.12
C LEU A 8 -23.62 -27.46 -19.34
N ARG A 9 -24.41 -26.61 -20.01
CA ARG A 9 -25.39 -25.74 -19.37
C ARG A 9 -26.63 -26.48 -18.89
N SER A 10 -27.00 -27.57 -19.56
CA SER A 10 -28.18 -28.39 -19.18
C SER A 10 -27.88 -29.44 -18.09
N GLY A 11 -26.64 -29.51 -17.58
CA GLY A 11 -26.26 -30.43 -16.51
C GLY A 11 -26.44 -31.92 -16.88
N LYS A 12 -26.54 -32.23 -18.18
CA LYS A 12 -26.83 -33.58 -18.68
C LYS A 12 -25.58 -34.38 -19.01
N LEU A 13 -24.41 -33.95 -18.54
CA LEU A 13 -23.19 -34.78 -18.48
C LEU A 13 -23.32 -35.82 -17.35
N LYS A 14 -24.32 -36.69 -17.46
CA LYS A 14 -24.33 -37.95 -16.71
C LYS A 14 -23.22 -38.79 -17.31
N SER A 15 -22.07 -38.79 -16.64
CA SER A 15 -21.00 -39.77 -16.82
C SER A 15 -21.61 -41.12 -17.16
N GLU A 16 -21.36 -41.57 -18.40
CA GLU A 16 -21.76 -42.88 -18.85
C GLU A 16 -21.07 -43.91 -17.97
N ARG A 17 -21.92 -44.69 -17.30
CA ARG A 17 -21.59 -45.83 -16.47
C ARG A 17 -20.71 -46.82 -17.25
N PRO A 18 -19.76 -47.52 -16.62
CA PRO A 18 -19.57 -48.91 -16.98
C PRO A 18 -20.75 -49.70 -16.38
N ASN A 19 -21.53 -50.28 -17.27
CA ASN A 19 -22.49 -51.36 -17.02
C ASN A 19 -21.99 -52.31 -15.92
N ARG A 20 -22.62 -52.26 -14.74
CA ARG A 20 -22.53 -53.36 -13.77
C ARG A 20 -23.73 -54.27 -14.04
N PRO A 21 -23.54 -55.47 -14.61
CA PRO A 21 -24.64 -56.36 -14.92
C PRO A 21 -25.34 -56.75 -13.62
N TYR A 22 -26.65 -56.53 -13.62
CA TYR A 22 -27.62 -57.10 -12.70
C TYR A 22 -27.42 -58.62 -12.66
N GLY A 23 -26.97 -59.18 -11.53
CA GLY A 23 -26.79 -60.63 -11.44
C GLY A 23 -26.09 -61.16 -10.20
N ASP A 24 -26.14 -60.48 -9.06
CA ASP A 24 -25.63 -61.06 -7.82
C ASP A 24 -26.66 -60.91 -6.68
N PRO A 25 -27.48 -61.95 -6.41
CA PRO A 25 -28.38 -61.99 -5.26
C PRO A 25 -27.65 -62.30 -3.95
N GLN A 26 -26.31 -62.40 -3.94
CA GLN A 26 -25.57 -62.93 -2.79
C GLN A 26 -25.04 -61.87 -1.82
N TYR A 27 -25.24 -60.57 -2.10
CA TYR A 27 -24.91 -59.51 -1.17
C TYR A 27 -26.06 -59.27 -0.18
N LYS A 28 -26.05 -60.01 0.94
CA LYS A 28 -26.85 -59.67 2.14
C LYS A 28 -26.48 -58.26 2.57
N GLY A 29 -27.33 -57.29 2.21
CA GLY A 29 -27.22 -55.91 2.64
C GLY A 29 -27.04 -55.84 4.15
N GLY A 30 -25.92 -55.23 4.58
CA GLY A 30 -25.67 -54.96 5.98
C GLY A 30 -26.84 -54.23 6.65
N PRO A 31 -26.96 -54.33 7.98
CA PRO A 31 -28.12 -53.89 8.74
C PRO A 31 -28.50 -52.46 8.34
N ARG A 32 -29.73 -52.31 7.87
CA ARG A 32 -30.33 -51.02 7.53
C ARG A 32 -30.30 -50.14 8.78
N ARG A 33 -29.30 -49.27 8.91
CA ARG A 33 -29.27 -48.22 9.92
C ARG A 33 -30.52 -47.36 9.73
N ASN A 34 -31.31 -47.24 10.80
CA ASN A 34 -32.52 -46.45 10.85
C ASN A 34 -32.30 -45.06 10.26
N VAL A 35 -33.10 -44.71 9.26
CA VAL A 35 -33.07 -43.41 8.56
C VAL A 35 -33.43 -42.25 9.50
N ASN A 36 -34.08 -42.53 10.64
CA ASN A 36 -34.43 -41.53 11.65
C ASN A 36 -33.26 -41.09 12.54
N ASP A 37 -32.15 -41.82 12.62
CA ASP A 37 -30.96 -41.39 13.38
C ASP A 37 -30.09 -40.37 12.63
N ARG A 38 -30.37 -40.08 11.36
CA ARG A 38 -29.64 -39.07 10.58
C ARG A 38 -30.16 -37.64 10.76
N ARG A 39 -31.22 -37.42 11.56
CA ARG A 39 -31.86 -36.10 11.71
C ARG A 39 -31.50 -35.35 12.99
N LYS A 40 -30.36 -35.62 13.61
CA LYS A 40 -29.86 -34.81 14.73
C LYS A 40 -28.46 -34.26 14.47
N GLY A 41 -28.28 -33.61 13.33
CA GLY A 41 -27.17 -32.68 13.09
C GLY A 41 -27.47 -31.33 13.75
N HIS A 42 -27.47 -31.26 15.08
CA HIS A 42 -27.61 -29.99 15.82
C HIS A 42 -26.24 -29.42 16.23
N HIS A 43 -25.16 -29.80 15.53
CA HIS A 43 -23.80 -29.39 15.86
C HIS A 43 -23.24 -28.28 14.95
N ASP A 44 -23.83 -28.01 13.78
CA ASP A 44 -23.32 -26.98 12.86
C ASP A 44 -23.64 -25.52 13.26
N ASN A 45 -24.64 -25.31 14.13
CA ASN A 45 -25.05 -23.95 14.51
C ASN A 45 -24.12 -23.29 15.53
N LYS A 46 -23.37 -24.07 16.33
CA LYS A 46 -22.45 -23.49 17.32
C LYS A 46 -21.19 -22.96 16.64
N GLU A 47 -20.63 -23.74 15.72
CA GLU A 47 -19.50 -23.30 14.91
C GLU A 47 -19.85 -22.10 14.03
N SER A 48 -21.07 -22.04 13.49
CA SER A 48 -21.49 -20.88 12.70
C SER A 48 -21.57 -19.61 13.53
N THR A 49 -22.03 -19.67 14.78
CA THR A 49 -22.03 -18.49 15.68
C THR A 49 -20.63 -18.04 16.10
N GLU A 50 -19.71 -18.97 16.33
CA GLU A 50 -18.31 -18.65 16.62
C GLU A 50 -17.62 -18.00 15.41
N ARG A 51 -17.89 -18.51 14.19
CA ARG A 51 -17.42 -17.90 12.94
C ARG A 51 -18.01 -16.49 12.72
N LEU A 52 -19.29 -16.28 13.04
CA LEU A 52 -19.91 -14.96 12.95
C LEU A 52 -19.31 -13.97 13.95
N ASN A 53 -18.99 -14.41 15.17
CA ASN A 53 -18.32 -13.57 16.16
C ASN A 53 -16.90 -13.21 15.72
N ALA A 54 -16.14 -14.17 15.17
CA ALA A 54 -14.82 -13.88 14.61
C ALA A 54 -14.88 -12.90 13.43
N LEU A 55 -15.88 -13.05 12.54
CA LEU A 55 -16.10 -12.08 11.46
C LEU A 55 -16.46 -10.69 12.00
N LYS A 56 -17.27 -10.63 13.05
CA LYS A 56 -17.62 -9.37 13.71
C LYS A 56 -16.38 -8.65 14.24
N GLU A 57 -15.49 -9.34 14.93
CA GLU A 57 -14.23 -8.77 15.44
C GLU A 57 -13.33 -8.26 14.30
N VAL A 58 -13.23 -9.01 13.19
CA VAL A 58 -12.48 -8.58 12.01
C VAL A 58 -13.11 -7.32 11.37
N VAL A 59 -14.43 -7.25 11.29
CA VAL A 59 -15.12 -6.05 10.77
C VAL A 59 -14.96 -4.85 11.71
N GLU A 60 -15.04 -5.06 13.02
CA GLU A 60 -14.82 -3.99 14.02
C GLU A 60 -13.39 -3.44 13.91
N THR A 61 -12.38 -4.31 13.87
CA THR A 61 -10.97 -3.88 13.69
C THR A 61 -10.74 -3.18 12.35
N PHE A 62 -11.41 -3.61 11.29
CA PHE A 62 -11.36 -2.95 9.99
C PHE A 62 -11.98 -1.55 10.03
N VAL A 63 -13.15 -1.39 10.64
CA VAL A 63 -13.81 -0.08 10.80
C VAL A 63 -12.94 0.85 11.66
N GLU A 64 -12.34 0.35 12.73
CA GLU A 64 -11.39 1.14 13.52
C GLU A 64 -10.18 1.60 12.70
N SER A 65 -9.65 0.74 11.82
CA SER A 65 -8.53 1.09 10.95
C SER A 65 -8.91 2.18 9.93
N GLN A 66 -10.11 2.09 9.34
CA GLN A 66 -10.63 3.11 8.42
C GLN A 66 -10.86 4.45 9.13
N ASN A 67 -11.41 4.43 10.34
CA ASN A 67 -11.59 5.63 11.14
C ASN A 67 -10.26 6.30 11.48
N ARG A 68 -9.25 5.52 11.89
CA ARG A 68 -7.90 6.04 12.16
C ARG A 68 -7.27 6.66 10.91
N MET A 69 -7.48 6.04 9.74
CA MET A 69 -6.99 6.55 8.46
C MET A 69 -7.70 7.85 8.08
N ALA A 70 -9.02 7.92 8.22
CA ALA A 70 -9.80 9.14 7.97
C ALA A 70 -9.35 10.30 8.90
N ASP A 71 -9.14 10.02 10.18
CA ASP A 71 -8.63 11.01 11.14
C ASP A 71 -7.22 11.51 10.78
N ALA A 72 -6.35 10.62 10.30
CA ALA A 72 -5.02 10.99 9.84
C ALA A 72 -5.09 11.92 8.62
N TYR A 73 -5.96 11.63 7.64
CA TYR A 73 -6.20 12.51 6.50
C TYR A 73 -6.73 13.87 6.92
N HIS A 74 -7.70 13.94 7.83
CA HIS A 74 -8.21 15.21 8.34
C HIS A 74 -7.13 16.04 9.05
N LYS A 75 -6.25 15.40 9.82
CA LYS A 75 -5.10 16.07 10.45
C LYS A 75 -4.13 16.62 9.42
N ARG A 76 -3.82 15.83 8.39
CA ARG A 76 -2.95 16.24 7.28
C ARG A 76 -3.51 17.45 6.55
N ILE A 77 -4.80 17.42 6.18
CA ILE A 77 -5.48 18.53 5.51
C ILE A 77 -5.38 19.81 6.36
N ARG A 78 -5.63 19.75 7.67
CA ARG A 78 -5.50 20.92 8.56
C ARG A 78 -4.08 21.48 8.62
N VAL A 79 -3.06 20.63 8.55
CA VAL A 79 -1.67 21.06 8.52
C VAL A 79 -1.35 21.71 7.18
N GLU A 80 -1.81 21.12 6.08
CA GLU A 80 -1.66 21.66 4.73
C GLU A 80 -2.37 23.01 4.57
N GLU A 81 -3.59 23.16 5.10
CA GLU A 81 -4.30 24.44 5.14
C GLU A 81 -3.52 25.52 5.89
N ARG A 82 -2.88 25.18 7.01
CA ARG A 82 -2.04 26.14 7.75
C ARG A 82 -0.78 26.51 6.97
N LYS A 83 -0.15 25.52 6.30
CA LYS A 83 1.00 25.75 5.42
C LYS A 83 0.60 26.69 4.27
N ALA A 84 -0.54 26.45 3.62
CA ALA A 84 -1.07 27.29 2.54
C ALA A 84 -1.32 28.73 3.01
N ARG A 85 -2.00 28.92 4.15
CA ARG A 85 -2.23 30.27 4.72
C ARG A 85 -0.94 31.00 5.06
N ALA A 86 0.06 30.31 5.62
CA ALA A 86 1.35 30.92 5.90
C ALA A 86 2.05 31.37 4.60
N LEU A 87 1.98 30.56 3.55
CA LEU A 87 2.53 30.90 2.24
C LEU A 87 1.77 32.07 1.59
N GLU A 88 0.45 32.13 1.72
CA GLU A 88 -0.37 33.26 1.26
C GLU A 88 0.06 34.57 1.94
N ILE A 89 0.22 34.56 3.27
CA ILE A 89 0.67 35.74 4.02
C ILE A 89 2.08 36.18 3.58
N ILE A 90 3.00 35.23 3.40
CA ILE A 90 4.35 35.52 2.92
C ILE A 90 4.28 36.13 1.51
N ALA A 91 3.54 35.51 0.61
CA ALA A 91 3.38 35.99 -0.76
C ALA A 91 2.76 37.39 -0.81
N GLU A 92 1.73 37.65 0.00
CA GLU A 92 1.11 38.97 0.14
C GLU A 92 2.13 40.01 0.63
N SER A 93 2.91 39.66 1.66
CA SER A 93 3.93 40.56 2.20
C SER A 93 5.02 40.91 1.18
N ILE A 94 5.49 39.92 0.41
CA ILE A 94 6.48 40.12 -0.65
C ILE A 94 5.88 40.94 -1.80
N TYR A 95 4.62 40.70 -2.15
CA TYR A 95 3.97 41.45 -3.23
C TYR A 95 3.82 42.93 -2.85
N LYS A 96 3.43 43.24 -1.61
CA LYS A 96 3.34 44.62 -1.11
C LYS A 96 4.69 45.34 -1.09
N THR A 97 5.79 44.65 -0.75
CA THR A 97 7.12 45.26 -0.75
C THR A 97 7.63 45.57 -2.15
N ILE A 98 7.24 44.78 -3.15
CA ILE A 98 7.61 44.99 -4.56
C ILE A 98 6.71 46.04 -5.22
N ASN A 99 5.40 46.02 -4.94
CA ASN A 99 4.40 46.87 -5.58
C ASN A 99 3.62 47.69 -4.53
N PRO A 100 4.15 48.83 -4.05
CA PRO A 100 3.53 49.60 -2.98
C PRO A 100 2.20 50.28 -3.36
N GLU A 101 1.89 50.42 -4.65
CA GLU A 101 0.64 51.03 -5.14
C GLU A 101 -0.47 50.01 -5.46
N ALA A 102 -0.22 48.71 -5.27
CA ALA A 102 -1.19 47.67 -5.61
C ALA A 102 -2.15 47.40 -4.45
N ASP A 103 -3.33 48.05 -4.48
CA ASP A 103 -4.33 47.95 -3.42
C ASP A 103 -5.15 46.64 -3.42
N ASN A 104 -5.17 45.87 -4.53
CA ASN A 104 -6.00 44.68 -4.68
C ASN A 104 -5.18 43.42 -4.96
N ILE A 105 -4.76 42.72 -3.90
CA ILE A 105 -3.95 41.50 -3.98
C ILE A 105 -4.82 40.24 -4.07
N GLU A 106 -6.05 40.32 -3.54
CA GLU A 106 -7.02 39.22 -3.49
C GLU A 106 -7.35 38.67 -4.90
N ALA A 107 -7.51 39.56 -5.88
CA ALA A 107 -7.80 39.19 -7.27
C ALA A 107 -6.67 38.40 -7.98
N LEU A 108 -5.43 38.42 -7.45
CA LEU A 108 -4.28 37.72 -8.05
C LEU A 108 -4.23 36.23 -7.68
N PHE A 109 -4.83 35.89 -6.53
CA PHE A 109 -4.84 34.54 -5.95
C PHE A 109 -6.19 33.83 -6.12
N ASP A 110 -7.21 34.51 -6.62
CA ASP A 110 -8.47 33.89 -7.03
C ASP A 110 -8.26 32.86 -8.14
N VAL A 111 -8.49 31.60 -7.81
CA VAL A 111 -8.34 30.45 -8.73
C VAL A 111 -9.37 30.50 -9.87
N GLU A 112 -10.56 31.06 -9.62
CA GLU A 112 -11.61 31.23 -10.65
C GLU A 112 -11.22 32.24 -11.74
N ALA A 113 -10.47 33.30 -11.41
CA ALA A 113 -10.01 34.30 -12.38
C ALA A 113 -8.95 33.73 -13.34
N ARG A 114 -8.21 32.68 -12.95
CA ARG A 114 -7.23 32.00 -13.82
C ARG A 114 -7.88 31.01 -14.79
N ALA A 115 -9.07 30.49 -14.47
CA ALA A 115 -9.79 29.57 -15.35
C ALA A 115 -10.34 30.27 -16.61
N THR A 116 -10.73 31.55 -16.50
CA THR A 116 -11.27 32.34 -17.61
C THR A 116 -10.21 32.78 -18.62
N LEU A 117 -8.96 33.01 -18.18
CA LEU A 117 -7.84 33.36 -19.08
C LEU A 117 -7.37 32.19 -19.95
N LYS A 118 -7.62 30.93 -19.55
CA LYS A 118 -7.22 29.75 -20.33
C LYS A 118 -8.16 29.43 -21.50
N ALA A 119 -9.31 30.11 -21.60
CA ALA A 119 -10.32 29.91 -22.64
C ALA A 119 -10.08 30.75 -23.92
N GLN A 120 -9.03 31.59 -23.97
CA GLN A 120 -8.72 32.45 -25.12
C GLN A 120 -7.54 31.97 -25.98
N ILE A 121 -7.00 30.77 -25.75
CA ILE A 121 -6.03 30.17 -26.67
C ILE A 121 -6.84 29.36 -27.70
N PRO A 122 -6.86 29.74 -29.00
CA PRO A 122 -7.51 28.92 -30.01
C PRO A 122 -6.84 27.54 -30.08
N PRO A 123 -7.59 26.45 -30.28
CA PRO A 123 -7.04 25.11 -30.29
C PRO A 123 -5.96 25.01 -31.40
N PRO A 124 -4.76 24.49 -31.11
CA PRO A 124 -3.76 24.28 -32.15
C PRO A 124 -4.28 23.24 -33.14
N SER A 125 -4.32 23.64 -34.41
CA SER A 125 -4.65 22.78 -35.54
C SER A 125 -3.62 21.64 -35.66
N PRO A 126 -4.04 20.39 -35.94
CA PRO A 126 -3.18 19.22 -35.85
C PRO A 126 -2.54 18.93 -37.21
N ALA A 127 -1.27 19.27 -37.42
CA ALA A 127 -0.40 18.63 -38.42
C ALA A 127 1.01 19.22 -38.39
N SER A 128 1.98 18.48 -37.85
CA SER A 128 3.19 18.06 -38.57
C SER A 128 4.14 17.38 -37.60
N GLU A 129 4.34 16.10 -37.89
CA GLU A 129 5.28 15.16 -37.30
C GLU A 129 6.73 15.66 -37.46
N THR A 130 7.54 15.52 -36.41
CA THR A 130 8.89 14.95 -36.50
C THR A 130 9.22 14.28 -35.16
N ASP A 131 9.01 12.96 -35.10
CA ASP A 131 9.33 12.12 -33.96
C ASP A 131 10.84 11.80 -33.96
N LYS A 132 11.58 12.44 -33.06
CA LYS A 132 12.92 12.05 -32.64
C LYS A 132 13.05 12.32 -31.14
N THR A 133 12.64 11.35 -30.33
CA THR A 133 12.87 11.41 -28.88
C THR A 133 14.29 10.98 -28.56
N PHE A 134 15.14 11.99 -28.34
CA PHE A 134 16.39 11.90 -27.59
C PHE A 134 16.11 12.43 -26.18
N THR A 135 16.29 11.59 -25.16
CA THR A 135 16.41 12.00 -23.74
C THR A 135 17.83 11.67 -23.30
N PRO A 136 18.59 12.65 -22.79
CA PRO A 136 18.56 13.04 -21.36
C PRO A 136 18.62 14.59 -21.24
N GLU A 137 18.60 15.29 -20.11
CA GLU A 137 19.11 15.10 -18.74
C GLU A 137 18.69 16.35 -17.93
N ALA A 138 18.44 16.20 -16.61
CA ALA A 138 18.53 17.19 -15.51
C ALA A 138 18.00 18.64 -15.70
N VAL A 139 17.29 19.26 -14.75
CA VAL A 139 17.76 19.81 -13.46
C VAL A 139 16.48 20.06 -12.61
N ILE A 140 16.24 19.40 -11.46
CA ILE A 140 16.53 19.84 -10.05
C ILE A 140 15.87 21.21 -9.73
N ALA A 141 15.06 21.49 -8.70
CA ALA A 141 15.01 20.99 -7.32
C ALA A 141 13.70 21.40 -6.58
N GLU A 142 13.47 20.74 -5.44
CA GLU A 142 12.86 21.23 -4.17
C GLU A 142 11.33 21.49 -4.11
N THR A 143 10.55 21.15 -3.05
CA THR A 143 10.81 20.68 -1.67
C THR A 143 9.53 20.10 -1.00
N GLN A 144 9.71 19.14 -0.06
CA GLN A 144 8.92 18.86 1.19
C GLN A 144 7.42 18.47 1.12
N SER A 145 6.81 17.61 1.94
CA SER A 145 7.18 16.55 2.91
C SER A 145 5.85 15.96 3.49
N GLU A 146 5.91 14.71 4.02
CA GLU A 146 4.96 14.03 4.94
C GLU A 146 3.67 13.42 4.31
N ASP A 147 3.10 12.26 4.69
CA ASP A 147 3.28 11.28 5.77
C ASP A 147 2.41 10.02 5.42
N TRP A 148 2.88 8.79 5.77
CA TRP A 148 2.14 7.61 6.33
C TRP A 148 0.99 6.95 5.51
N MET A 149 0.76 5.63 5.40
CA MET A 149 1.34 4.35 5.89
C MET A 149 0.72 3.21 5.02
N ALA A 150 1.49 2.13 4.81
CA ALA A 150 1.15 0.68 4.71
C ALA A 150 -0.33 0.24 4.44
N ASP A 151 -0.67 -0.76 3.62
CA ASP A 151 -0.01 -2.02 3.22
C ASP A 151 -0.69 -2.54 1.93
N GLU A 152 0.06 -3.02 0.94
CA GLU A 152 -0.42 -4.17 0.15
C GLU A 152 0.73 -4.92 -0.55
N ALA A 153 0.66 -6.24 -0.47
CA ALA A 153 1.71 -7.17 -0.83
C ALA A 153 2.08 -7.12 -2.33
N SER A 154 3.36 -6.90 -2.62
CA SER A 154 4.04 -7.44 -3.80
C SER A 154 5.54 -7.51 -3.51
N ASN A 155 6.11 -8.69 -3.23
CA ASN A 155 6.74 -9.56 -4.23
C ASN A 155 7.53 -8.85 -5.37
N ALA A 156 8.08 -7.67 -5.10
CA ALA A 156 8.90 -6.91 -6.05
C ALA A 156 10.02 -6.11 -5.35
N THR A 157 10.84 -6.75 -4.50
CA THR A 157 12.10 -6.12 -4.05
C THR A 157 13.27 -6.78 -4.73
N SER A 158 13.40 -6.49 -6.02
CA SER A 158 14.62 -6.72 -6.76
C SER A 158 15.71 -5.78 -6.22
N SER A 159 16.57 -6.33 -5.36
CA SER A 159 18.01 -6.03 -5.33
C SER A 159 18.47 -4.56 -5.32
N ARG A 160 17.86 -3.67 -4.52
CA ARG A 160 18.56 -2.42 -4.14
C ARG A 160 19.61 -2.76 -3.09
N LYS A 161 20.85 -3.00 -3.55
CA LYS A 161 22.01 -3.12 -2.67
C LYS A 161 22.26 -1.77 -1.99
N LEU A 162 22.54 -1.80 -0.69
CA LEU A 162 22.87 -0.62 0.11
C LEU A 162 24.06 0.14 -0.50
N THR A 163 23.86 1.42 -0.86
CA THR A 163 24.90 2.26 -1.47
C THR A 163 25.98 2.64 -0.44
N GLU A 164 27.14 3.11 -0.89
CA GLU A 164 28.22 3.52 0.02
C GLU A 164 27.84 4.77 0.83
N LEU A 165 27.06 5.68 0.25
CA LEU A 165 26.52 6.84 0.96
C LEU A 165 25.54 6.40 2.06
N ASP A 166 24.63 5.48 1.76
CA ASP A 166 23.70 4.93 2.76
C ASP A 166 24.44 4.15 3.85
N ARG A 167 25.57 3.51 3.53
CA ARG A 167 26.42 2.90 4.55
C ARG A 167 26.92 3.95 5.50
N GLN A 168 27.55 5.01 5.00
CA GLN A 168 28.11 6.10 5.81
C GLN A 168 27.08 6.76 6.72
N THR A 169 25.87 7.04 6.21
CA THR A 169 24.79 7.60 7.03
C THR A 169 24.37 6.64 8.14
N LEU A 170 24.23 5.34 7.83
CA LEU A 170 23.96 4.31 8.83
C LEU A 170 25.08 4.20 9.85
N GLN A 171 26.34 4.46 9.47
CA GLN A 171 27.46 4.48 10.41
C GLN A 171 27.26 5.55 11.48
N THR A 172 26.97 6.77 11.04
CA THR A 172 26.71 7.89 11.94
C THR A 172 25.51 7.61 12.85
N VAL A 173 24.41 7.09 12.27
CA VAL A 173 23.18 6.80 13.03
C VAL A 173 23.41 5.69 14.07
N ILE A 174 24.08 4.60 13.70
CA ILE A 174 24.36 3.49 14.62
C ILE A 174 25.26 3.96 15.77
N GLY A 175 26.29 4.76 15.48
CA GLY A 175 27.17 5.36 16.50
C GLY A 175 26.38 6.22 17.49
N GLN A 176 25.61 7.18 16.99
CA GLN A 176 24.79 8.05 17.83
C GLN A 176 23.78 7.28 18.70
N MET A 177 23.15 6.25 18.14
CA MET A 177 22.21 5.43 18.92
C MET A 177 22.92 4.57 19.96
N ARG A 178 24.16 4.15 19.68
CA ARG A 178 24.97 3.37 20.60
C ARG A 178 25.49 4.20 21.77
N ASP A 179 25.91 5.44 21.51
CA ASP A 179 26.31 6.40 22.55
C ASP A 179 25.16 6.72 23.50
N LYS A 180 23.93 6.73 22.97
CA LYS A 180 22.69 6.86 23.76
C LYS A 180 22.30 5.57 24.53
N GLY A 181 23.09 4.50 24.44
CA GLY A 181 22.87 3.26 25.16
C GLY A 181 21.79 2.34 24.58
N ASN A 182 21.35 2.55 23.33
CA ASN A 182 20.34 1.69 22.72
C ASN A 182 20.85 0.25 22.50
N SER A 183 19.93 -0.71 22.66
CA SER A 183 20.15 -2.12 22.28
C SER A 183 20.25 -2.28 20.76
N TRP A 184 21.05 -3.24 20.31
CA TRP A 184 21.25 -3.54 18.89
C TRP A 184 19.95 -3.87 18.15
N GLU A 185 18.99 -4.52 18.81
CA GLU A 185 17.67 -4.78 18.21
C GLU A 185 16.85 -3.50 18.04
N ASN A 186 16.98 -2.55 18.95
CA ASN A 186 16.31 -1.26 18.82
C ASN A 186 16.88 -0.44 17.66
N ILE A 187 18.21 -0.49 17.50
CA ILE A 187 18.92 0.12 16.37
C ILE A 187 18.48 -0.52 15.05
N ALA A 188 18.40 -1.85 14.98
CA ALA A 188 17.96 -2.56 13.78
C ALA A 188 16.51 -2.23 13.39
N ARG A 189 15.61 -2.11 14.38
CA ARG A 189 14.22 -1.68 14.15
C ARG A 189 14.15 -0.25 13.64
N HIS A 190 14.92 0.67 14.23
CA HIS A 190 14.99 2.05 13.78
C HIS A 190 15.45 2.17 12.33
N ILE A 191 16.52 1.43 11.96
CA ILE A 191 17.02 1.40 10.59
C ILE A 191 16.01 0.79 9.62
N THR A 192 15.31 -0.26 10.03
CA THR A 192 14.24 -0.88 9.22
C THR A 192 13.08 0.09 9.03
N ALA A 193 12.69 0.84 10.07
CA ALA A 193 11.64 1.85 10.01
C ALA A 193 12.01 3.02 9.08
N GLN A 194 13.29 3.33 8.96
CA GLN A 194 13.80 4.32 8.00
C GLN A 194 13.88 3.79 6.55
N GLY A 195 13.59 2.50 6.33
CA GLY A 195 13.52 1.92 4.98
C GLY A 195 14.87 1.57 4.36
N TYR A 196 15.96 1.54 5.14
CA TYR A 196 17.27 1.20 4.60
C TYR A 196 17.36 -0.30 4.25
N PRO A 197 17.81 -0.66 3.04
CA PRO A 197 18.03 -2.06 2.67
C PRO A 197 19.18 -2.66 3.50
N THR A 198 19.16 -3.98 3.71
CA THR A 198 20.29 -4.66 4.37
C THR A 198 21.54 -4.63 3.49
N ILE A 199 22.70 -4.93 4.08
CA ILE A 199 23.99 -5.06 3.37
C ILE A 199 23.90 -6.07 2.19
N SER A 200 23.09 -7.13 2.36
CA SER A 200 22.84 -8.16 1.35
C SER A 200 21.73 -7.76 0.35
N GLY A 201 21.00 -6.67 0.62
CA GLY A 201 19.82 -6.24 -0.14
C GLY A 201 18.63 -7.19 0.02
N LYS A 202 18.65 -8.06 1.04
CA LYS A 202 17.62 -9.08 1.30
C LYS A 202 17.28 -9.14 2.78
N GLY A 203 15.98 -9.26 3.08
CA GLY A 203 15.46 -9.41 4.43
C GLY A 203 15.47 -8.13 5.26
N THR A 204 15.15 -8.26 6.54
CA THR A 204 15.07 -7.17 7.53
C THR A 204 16.35 -7.02 8.32
N TRP A 205 16.60 -5.84 8.89
CA TRP A 205 17.73 -5.65 9.80
C TRP A 205 17.53 -6.45 11.09
N ARG A 206 18.62 -7.00 11.61
CA ARG A 206 18.70 -7.71 12.88
C ARG A 206 19.80 -7.08 13.72
N GLY A 207 19.72 -7.18 15.04
CA GLY A 207 20.71 -6.57 15.94
C GLY A 207 22.15 -7.00 15.63
N VAL A 208 22.36 -8.27 15.27
CA VAL A 208 23.67 -8.80 14.87
C VAL A 208 24.23 -8.06 13.65
N MET A 209 23.39 -7.68 12.68
CA MET A 209 23.85 -6.96 11.49
C MET A 209 24.29 -5.53 11.81
N ALA A 210 23.54 -4.83 12.68
CA ALA A 210 23.90 -3.50 13.14
C ALA A 210 25.20 -3.53 13.96
N LYS A 211 25.37 -4.53 14.82
CA LYS A 211 26.60 -4.74 15.60
C LYS A 211 27.81 -5.00 14.70
N ASN A 212 27.71 -5.94 13.76
CA ASN A 212 28.81 -6.26 12.84
C ASN A 212 29.20 -5.07 11.95
N LEU A 213 28.23 -4.23 11.58
CA LEU A 213 28.50 -3.01 10.82
C LEU A 213 29.29 -2.02 11.68
N TYR A 214 28.89 -1.82 12.94
CA TYR A 214 29.58 -0.96 13.90
C TYR A 214 31.01 -1.41 14.21
N GLU A 215 31.22 -2.71 14.46
CA GLU A 215 32.57 -3.25 14.75
C GLU A 215 33.54 -3.03 13.57
N LYS A 216 33.05 -3.16 12.33
CA LYS A 216 33.84 -2.85 11.13
C LYS A 216 34.27 -1.38 11.00
N MET A 217 33.60 -0.45 11.71
CA MET A 217 34.02 0.95 11.78
C MET A 217 35.11 1.14 12.81
N ALA A 218 35.04 0.42 13.93
CA ALA A 218 36.01 0.52 15.02
C ALA A 218 37.37 -0.14 14.67
N GLU A 219 37.39 -1.04 13.69
CA GLU A 219 38.60 -1.71 13.20
C GLU A 219 39.37 -0.91 12.12
N LYS A 220 38.83 0.20 11.62
CA LYS A 220 39.48 1.09 10.64
C LYS A 220 40.12 2.30 11.31
#